data_AF-A0A7C2QGD0-F1
#
_entry.id   AF-A0A7C2QGD0-F1
#
_cell.length_a   1.000
_cell.length_b   1.000
_cell.length_c   1.000
_cell.angle_alpha   90.00
_cell.angle_beta   90.00
_cell.angle_gamma   90.00
#
_symmetry.space_group_name_H-M   'P 1'
#
loop_
_entity.id
_entity.type
_entity.pdbx_description
1 polymer ?
#
loop_
_entity_poly.entity_id
_entity_poly.type
_entity_poly.pdbx_seq_one_letter_code
_entity_poly.pdbx_strand_id
1 'polypeptide(L)'
;MSSDKIEKKLRRREFEADKEQRYLQKRSELDEVLEEVFDRLTLMTIYDLMNAGVLLEFYGVISAGKESRIYLAKGPEGFMAVKIYLITSAEFKKTRMTYVVHDPRFKRIPKDFREFIYLWARREFGNLKKAYEAEVPVPKPYFVENNVLGMQFLGKDGVRYPTLEEVELEPSDYEKIYPLILENIKRLYQKAGLIHADMSQYNVFVTDTLSIYFIDLSQAVHTSHPLAEVFLERDIRNITKFFEKKGISVRPPEEVIEWIKS
;
A
#
# COMPACT_ATOMS: atom_id res chain seq x y z
N MET A 1 18.19 38.10 -42.29
CA MET A 1 17.31 37.18 -41.54
C MET A 1 17.07 37.80 -40.17
N SER A 2 15.81 38.06 -39.79
CA SER A 2 15.47 38.88 -38.61
C SER A 2 15.99 38.30 -37.29
N SER A 3 16.56 39.15 -36.44
CA SER A 3 17.10 38.86 -35.10
C SER A 3 16.14 38.01 -34.26
N ASP A 4 14.83 38.25 -34.39
CA ASP A 4 13.78 37.51 -33.68
C ASP A 4 13.74 36.01 -34.00
N LYS A 5 14.07 35.61 -35.23
CA LYS A 5 14.12 34.19 -35.61
C LYS A 5 15.30 33.48 -34.96
N ILE A 6 16.39 34.19 -34.71
CA ILE A 6 17.59 33.66 -34.06
C ILE A 6 17.34 33.52 -32.56
N GLU A 7 16.77 34.55 -31.93
CA GLU A 7 16.43 34.54 -30.51
C GLU A 7 15.40 33.44 -30.16
N LYS A 8 14.35 33.29 -30.99
CA LYS A 8 13.34 32.25 -30.79
C LYS A 8 13.92 30.83 -30.94
N LYS A 9 14.93 30.66 -31.79
CA LYS A 9 15.64 29.38 -31.98
C LYS A 9 16.59 29.09 -30.83
N LEU A 10 17.23 30.11 -30.26
CA LEU A 10 18.08 30.01 -29.08
C LEU A 10 17.28 29.63 -27.83
N ARG A 11 16.17 30.33 -27.54
CA ARG A 11 15.29 29.99 -26.41
C ARG A 11 14.73 28.57 -26.49
N ARG A 12 14.44 28.08 -27.69
CA ARG A 12 13.95 26.70 -27.89
C ARG A 12 15.06 25.68 -27.60
N ARG A 13 16.30 25.96 -28.01
CA ARG A 13 17.46 25.11 -27.70
C ARG A 13 17.80 25.13 -26.22
N GLU A 14 17.73 26.29 -25.57
CA GLU A 14 17.91 26.41 -24.12
C GLU A 14 16.82 25.64 -23.37
N PHE A 15 15.56 25.75 -23.79
CA PHE A 15 14.47 24.97 -23.19
C PHE A 15 14.62 23.46 -23.40
N GLU A 16 15.06 23.03 -24.59
CA GLU A 16 15.35 21.62 -24.88
C GLU A 16 16.55 21.12 -24.06
N ALA A 17 17.61 21.92 -23.92
CA ALA A 17 18.78 21.62 -23.10
C ALA A 17 18.46 21.59 -21.59
N ASP A 18 17.64 22.52 -21.09
CA ASP A 18 17.16 22.53 -19.70
C ASP A 18 16.29 21.30 -19.42
N LYS A 19 15.44 20.91 -20.37
CA LYS A 19 14.62 19.70 -20.26
C LYS A 19 15.48 18.44 -20.26
N GLU A 20 16.50 18.39 -21.12
CA GLU A 20 17.45 17.29 -21.21
C GLU A 20 18.37 17.21 -19.99
N GLN A 21 18.80 18.35 -19.45
CA GLN A 21 19.61 18.43 -18.24
C GLN A 21 18.80 18.06 -16.99
N ARG A 22 17.53 18.48 -16.89
CA ARG A 22 16.60 18.01 -15.85
C ARG A 22 16.30 16.51 -15.99
N TYR A 23 16.22 16.00 -17.23
CA TYR A 23 16.06 14.58 -17.50
C TYR A 23 17.29 13.79 -17.04
N LEU A 24 18.51 14.28 -17.34
CA LEU A 24 19.78 13.67 -16.93
C LEU A 24 20.04 13.77 -15.41
N GLN A 25 19.69 14.88 -14.76
CA GLN A 25 19.75 15.03 -13.30
C GLN A 25 18.75 14.11 -12.60
N LYS A 26 17.50 14.07 -13.08
CA LYS A 26 16.52 13.07 -12.59
C LYS A 26 17.06 11.66 -12.77
N ARG A 27 17.65 11.33 -13.92
CA ARG A 27 18.28 10.03 -14.17
C ARG A 27 19.38 9.74 -13.14
N SER A 28 20.28 10.69 -12.85
CA SER A 28 21.37 10.52 -11.89
C SER A 28 20.91 10.27 -10.45
N GLU A 29 19.89 10.98 -9.96
CA GLU A 29 19.34 10.80 -8.60
C GLU A 29 18.47 9.53 -8.50
N LEU A 30 17.74 9.20 -9.57
CA LEU A 30 17.00 7.93 -9.69
C LEU A 30 17.96 6.74 -9.76
N ASP A 31 19.03 6.82 -10.53
CA ASP A 31 20.01 5.72 -10.71
C ASP A 31 20.69 5.38 -9.37
N GLU A 32 21.02 6.35 -8.51
CA GLU A 32 21.56 6.09 -7.15
C GLU A 32 20.53 5.43 -6.20
N VAL A 33 19.26 5.84 -6.24
CA VAL A 33 18.19 5.26 -5.39
C VAL A 33 17.78 3.86 -5.87
N LEU A 34 17.96 3.59 -7.16
CA LEU A 34 17.35 2.45 -7.84
C LEU A 34 18.34 1.31 -8.17
N GLU A 35 19.62 1.58 -8.48
CA GLU A 35 20.57 0.55 -8.95
C GLU A 35 21.02 -0.43 -7.86
N GLU A 36 21.06 -0.03 -6.58
CA GLU A 36 21.49 -0.93 -5.49
C GLU A 36 20.36 -1.89 -5.04
N VAL A 37 19.11 -1.62 -5.44
CA VAL A 37 17.92 -2.16 -4.77
C VAL A 37 16.99 -2.94 -5.68
N PHE A 38 16.94 -2.61 -6.98
CA PHE A 38 15.95 -3.15 -7.92
C PHE A 38 16.57 -3.83 -9.14
N ASP A 39 15.85 -4.83 -9.65
CA ASP A 39 16.22 -5.47 -10.90
C ASP A 39 15.81 -4.62 -12.11
N ARG A 40 16.50 -4.83 -13.24
CA ARG A 40 16.30 -4.06 -14.48
C ARG A 40 14.84 -3.95 -14.93
N LEU A 41 14.03 -4.99 -14.74
CA LEU A 41 12.63 -4.99 -15.16
C LEU A 41 11.74 -4.08 -14.28
N THR A 42 12.01 -4.03 -12.97
CA THR A 42 11.35 -3.07 -12.08
C THR A 42 11.72 -1.64 -12.49
N LEU A 43 12.99 -1.38 -12.82
CA LEU A 43 13.44 -0.06 -13.31
C LEU A 43 12.69 0.36 -14.57
N MET A 44 12.61 -0.54 -15.56
CA MET A 44 11.87 -0.26 -16.80
C MET A 44 10.39 0.02 -16.53
N THR A 45 9.78 -0.70 -15.60
CA THR A 45 8.39 -0.44 -15.18
C THR A 45 8.21 0.98 -14.64
N ILE A 46 9.12 1.43 -13.77
CA ILE A 46 9.09 2.80 -13.23
C ILE A 46 9.31 3.82 -14.35
N TYR A 47 10.26 3.59 -15.25
CA TYR A 47 10.52 4.46 -16.40
C TYR A 47 9.29 4.58 -17.32
N ASP A 48 8.60 3.47 -17.60
CA ASP A 48 7.39 3.46 -18.41
C ASP A 48 6.26 4.26 -17.74
N LEU A 49 6.08 4.10 -16.43
CA LEU A 49 5.11 4.90 -15.65
C LEU A 49 5.45 6.40 -15.65
N MET A 50 6.74 6.74 -15.62
CA MET A 50 7.19 8.14 -15.73
C MET A 50 6.96 8.71 -17.12
N ASN A 51 7.28 7.96 -18.18
CA ASN A 51 7.04 8.36 -19.57
C ASN A 51 5.55 8.54 -19.87
N ALA A 52 4.70 7.71 -19.26
CA ALA A 52 3.25 7.82 -19.35
C ALA A 52 2.66 9.00 -18.55
N GLY A 53 3.47 9.71 -17.75
CA GLY A 53 3.02 10.82 -16.90
C GLY A 53 2.22 10.38 -15.67
N VAL A 54 2.23 9.09 -15.34
CA VAL A 54 1.62 8.55 -14.11
C VAL A 54 2.47 8.92 -12.89
N LEU A 55 3.80 8.85 -13.05
CA LEU A 55 4.79 9.29 -12.06
C LEU A 55 5.54 10.52 -12.61
N LEU A 56 5.53 11.64 -11.89
CA LEU A 56 6.23 12.87 -12.29
C LEU A 56 7.57 13.00 -11.58
N GLU A 57 7.60 12.66 -10.29
CA GLU A 57 8.77 12.67 -9.43
C GLU A 57 8.75 11.40 -8.56
N PHE A 58 9.92 10.82 -8.31
CA PHE A 58 10.09 9.63 -7.47
C PHE A 58 11.13 9.98 -6.41
N TYR A 59 10.77 9.86 -5.15
CA TYR A 59 11.62 10.23 -4.02
C TYR A 59 12.11 8.98 -3.28
N GLY A 60 12.72 9.19 -2.11
CA GLY A 60 13.27 8.12 -1.30
C GLY A 60 12.24 7.17 -0.67
N VAL A 61 12.79 6.12 -0.04
CA VAL A 61 12.05 5.10 0.71
C VAL A 61 11.41 5.72 1.96
N ILE A 62 10.10 5.52 2.13
CA ILE A 62 9.37 5.90 3.35
C ILE A 62 9.10 4.71 4.28
N SER A 63 9.16 3.49 3.77
CA SER A 63 9.08 2.27 4.58
C SER A 63 9.79 1.11 3.88
N ALA A 64 10.56 0.34 4.65
CA ALA A 64 11.26 -0.83 4.16
C ALA A 64 10.77 -2.06 4.93
N GLY A 65 10.11 -2.98 4.23
CA GLY A 65 9.76 -4.30 4.72
C GLY A 65 10.67 -5.37 4.13
N LYS A 66 10.55 -6.59 4.64
CA LYS A 66 11.28 -7.76 4.10
C LYS A 66 10.90 -8.08 2.66
N GLU A 67 9.69 -7.72 2.25
CA GLU A 67 9.03 -8.25 1.06
C GLU A 67 8.63 -7.16 0.06
N SER A 68 8.60 -5.91 0.52
CA SER A 68 8.32 -4.75 -0.31
C SER A 68 8.97 -3.52 0.29
N ARG A 69 9.25 -2.54 -0.57
CA ARG A 69 9.63 -1.19 -0.15
C ARG A 69 8.55 -0.22 -0.61
N ILE A 70 8.26 0.79 0.20
CA ILE A 70 7.32 1.85 -0.11
C ILE A 70 8.11 3.12 -0.34
N TYR A 71 7.88 3.77 -1.47
CA TYR A 71 8.52 5.02 -1.88
C TYR A 71 7.49 6.13 -1.86
N LEU A 72 7.93 7.33 -1.52
CA LEU A 72 7.18 8.52 -1.80
C LEU A 72 7.39 8.88 -3.28
N ALA A 73 6.31 9.17 -3.99
CA ALA A 73 6.36 9.69 -5.35
C ALA A 73 5.33 10.81 -5.50
N LYS A 74 5.40 11.52 -6.62
CA LYS A 74 4.44 12.55 -7.00
C LYS A 74 3.83 12.21 -8.33
N GLY A 75 2.50 12.10 -8.37
CA GLY A 75 1.71 12.03 -9.58
C GLY A 75 1.07 13.38 -9.91
N PRO A 76 0.20 13.42 -10.94
CA PRO A 76 -0.51 14.64 -11.33
C PRO A 76 -1.37 15.25 -10.22
N GLU A 77 -1.92 14.43 -9.32
CA GLU A 77 -2.80 14.85 -8.22
C GLU A 77 -2.06 15.14 -6.90
N GLY A 78 -0.72 15.04 -6.87
CA GLY A 78 0.09 15.26 -5.68
C GLY A 78 0.85 14.01 -5.23
N PHE A 79 1.12 13.91 -3.92
CA PHE A 79 1.89 12.79 -3.37
C PHE A 79 1.14 11.46 -3.45
N MET A 80 1.88 10.40 -3.73
CA MET A 80 1.41 9.02 -3.77
C MET A 80 2.43 8.08 -3.13
N ALA A 81 1.96 6.98 -2.58
CA ALA A 81 2.80 5.90 -2.11
C ALA A 81 2.96 4.87 -3.24
N VAL A 82 4.21 4.50 -3.53
CA VAL A 82 4.54 3.46 -4.51
C VAL A 82 5.13 2.27 -3.78
N LYS A 83 4.36 1.19 -3.64
CA LYS A 83 4.80 -0.07 -3.06
C LYS A 83 5.40 -0.94 -4.16
N ILE A 84 6.68 -1.27 -4.02
CA ILE A 84 7.41 -2.14 -4.93
C ILE A 84 7.68 -3.46 -4.21
N TYR A 85 7.11 -4.54 -4.72
CA TYR A 85 7.39 -5.88 -4.18
C TYR A 85 8.77 -6.33 -4.61
N LEU A 86 9.53 -6.80 -3.64
CA LEU A 86 10.87 -7.29 -3.85
C LEU A 86 10.82 -8.67 -4.49
N ILE A 87 11.69 -8.88 -5.47
CA ILE A 87 11.90 -10.19 -6.08
C ILE A 87 12.96 -10.91 -5.24
N THR A 88 12.59 -11.28 -4.01
CA THR A 88 13.52 -11.89 -3.05
C THR A 88 12.99 -13.23 -2.51
N SER A 89 13.87 -14.24 -2.62
CA SER A 89 13.86 -15.59 -2.02
C SER A 89 12.66 -16.54 -2.25
N ALA A 90 12.96 -17.85 -2.33
CA ALA A 90 11.95 -18.91 -2.45
C ALA A 90 11.14 -19.13 -1.16
N GLU A 91 11.67 -18.72 0.00
CA GLU A 91 11.00 -18.83 1.30
C GLU A 91 9.76 -17.93 1.36
N PHE A 92 9.83 -16.75 0.75
CA PHE A 92 8.71 -15.84 0.56
C PHE A 92 7.54 -16.51 -0.17
N LYS A 93 7.82 -17.29 -1.23
CA LYS A 93 6.79 -18.02 -1.97
C LYS A 93 6.01 -18.98 -1.07
N LYS A 94 6.72 -19.72 -0.21
CA LYS A 94 6.14 -20.79 0.62
C LYS A 94 5.17 -20.24 1.67
N THR A 95 5.56 -19.19 2.40
CA THR A 95 4.71 -18.57 3.43
C THR A 95 3.42 -17.98 2.83
N ARG A 96 3.55 -17.42 1.62
CA ARG A 96 2.47 -16.71 0.93
C ARG A 96 1.49 -17.65 0.23
N MET A 97 1.88 -18.90 -0.06
CA MET A 97 0.98 -19.91 -0.63
C MET A 97 -0.27 -20.14 0.24
N THR A 98 -0.17 -20.14 1.57
CA THR A 98 -1.31 -20.37 2.47
C THR A 98 -2.46 -19.37 2.25
N TYR A 99 -2.15 -18.14 1.83
CA TYR A 99 -3.17 -17.12 1.56
C TYR A 99 -3.71 -17.17 0.13
N VAL A 100 -3.06 -17.86 -0.81
CA VAL A 100 -3.45 -17.90 -2.25
C VAL A 100 -4.03 -19.23 -2.69
N VAL A 101 -3.59 -20.35 -2.11
CA VAL A 101 -3.94 -21.71 -2.55
C VAL A 101 -5.44 -21.97 -2.54
N HIS A 102 -6.20 -21.24 -1.72
CA HIS A 102 -7.65 -21.37 -1.65
C HIS A 102 -8.38 -20.07 -1.97
N ASP A 103 -7.70 -19.10 -2.58
CA ASP A 103 -8.37 -17.90 -3.06
C ASP A 103 -9.11 -18.24 -4.37
N PRO A 104 -10.46 -18.21 -4.38
CA PRO A 104 -11.25 -18.65 -5.54
C PRO A 104 -11.03 -17.77 -6.77
N ARG A 105 -10.42 -16.59 -6.62
CA ARG A 105 -10.10 -15.68 -7.71
C ARG A 105 -8.95 -16.17 -8.58
N PHE A 106 -8.12 -17.10 -8.08
CA PHE A 106 -6.95 -17.59 -8.80
C PHE A 106 -7.14 -19.05 -9.24
N LYS A 107 -7.40 -19.25 -10.54
CA LYS A 107 -7.53 -20.59 -11.14
C LYS A 107 -6.22 -21.36 -11.21
N ARG A 108 -5.08 -20.65 -11.25
CA ARG A 108 -3.75 -21.25 -11.36
C ARG A 108 -2.71 -20.36 -10.68
N ILE A 109 -1.90 -20.95 -9.81
CA ILE A 109 -0.75 -20.28 -9.21
C ILE A 109 0.45 -20.41 -10.17
N PRO A 110 1.12 -19.30 -10.53
CA PRO A 110 2.30 -19.34 -11.38
C PRO A 110 3.44 -20.18 -10.78
N LYS A 111 4.06 -21.00 -11.63
CA LYS A 111 5.28 -21.74 -11.27
C LYS A 111 6.48 -20.80 -11.22
N ASP A 112 6.55 -19.84 -12.16
CA ASP A 112 7.54 -18.78 -12.14
C ASP A 112 7.35 -17.88 -10.91
N PHE A 113 8.46 -17.48 -10.29
CA PHE A 113 8.42 -16.70 -9.05
C PHE A 113 8.08 -15.23 -9.30
N ARG A 114 8.57 -14.65 -10.40
CA ARG A 114 8.28 -13.25 -10.76
C ARG A 114 6.82 -13.08 -11.12
N GLU A 115 6.26 -13.99 -11.92
CA GLU A 115 4.82 -14.01 -12.21
C GLU A 115 3.97 -14.16 -10.94
N PHE A 116 4.47 -14.87 -9.93
CA PHE A 116 3.85 -14.94 -8.62
C PHE A 116 3.90 -13.60 -7.88
N ILE A 117 5.01 -12.86 -7.93
CA ILE A 117 5.10 -11.49 -7.38
C ILE A 117 4.11 -10.56 -8.08
N TYR A 118 4.01 -10.62 -9.41
CA TYR A 118 3.04 -9.81 -10.17
C TYR A 118 1.60 -10.17 -9.85
N LEU A 119 1.33 -11.45 -9.59
CA LEU A 119 0.04 -11.89 -9.06
C LEU A 119 -0.23 -11.28 -7.68
N TRP A 120 0.79 -11.23 -6.82
CA TRP A 120 0.68 -10.67 -5.47
C TRP A 120 0.36 -9.17 -5.48
N ALA A 121 1.06 -8.40 -6.31
CA ALA A 121 0.79 -6.97 -6.49
C ALA A 121 -0.63 -6.72 -6.99
N ARG A 122 -1.07 -7.47 -8.01
CA ARG A 122 -2.44 -7.39 -8.54
C ARG A 122 -3.50 -7.79 -7.50
N ARG A 123 -3.18 -8.74 -6.63
CA ARG A 123 -4.06 -9.15 -5.53
C ARG A 123 -4.25 -8.01 -4.54
N GLU A 124 -3.18 -7.39 -4.05
CA GLU A 124 -3.28 -6.27 -3.11
C GLU A 124 -4.05 -5.11 -3.74
N PHE A 125 -3.76 -4.76 -5.00
CA PHE A 125 -4.52 -3.76 -5.75
C PHE A 125 -6.02 -4.09 -5.79
N GLY A 126 -6.38 -5.35 -6.11
CA GLY A 126 -7.76 -5.80 -6.14
C GLY A 126 -8.45 -5.77 -4.77
N ASN A 127 -7.71 -6.10 -3.70
CA ASN A 127 -8.20 -6.03 -2.33
C ASN A 127 -8.44 -4.57 -1.90
N LEU A 128 -7.47 -3.67 -2.15
CA LEU A 128 -7.60 -2.24 -1.90
C LEU A 128 -8.79 -1.65 -2.65
N LYS A 129 -8.98 -2.02 -3.92
CA LYS A 129 -10.09 -1.53 -4.73
C LYS A 129 -11.43 -1.91 -4.13
N LYS A 130 -11.61 -3.19 -3.76
CA LYS A 130 -12.84 -3.66 -3.09
C LYS A 130 -13.07 -2.98 -1.76
N ALA A 131 -12.04 -2.82 -0.94
CA ALA A 131 -12.14 -2.18 0.37
C ALA A 131 -12.51 -0.69 0.23
N TYR A 132 -11.88 0.01 -0.72
CA TYR A 132 -12.17 1.42 -1.01
C TYR A 132 -13.60 1.62 -1.55
N GLU A 133 -14.05 0.78 -2.49
CA GLU A 133 -15.42 0.78 -3.01
C GLU A 133 -16.46 0.47 -1.92
N ALA A 134 -16.08 -0.31 -0.91
CA ALA A 134 -16.88 -0.60 0.27
C ALA A 134 -16.80 0.48 1.36
N GLU A 135 -16.18 1.62 1.07
CA GLU A 135 -16.02 2.76 2.00
C GLU A 135 -15.25 2.40 3.29
N VAL A 136 -14.37 1.40 3.22
CA VAL A 136 -13.39 1.15 4.28
C VAL A 136 -12.27 2.20 4.13
N PRO A 137 -11.84 2.89 5.21
CA PRO A 137 -10.71 3.81 5.16
C PRO A 137 -9.42 3.08 4.82
N VAL A 138 -9.05 3.06 3.55
CA VAL A 138 -7.82 2.47 3.01
C VAL A 138 -7.19 3.44 2.02
N PRO A 139 -5.90 3.31 1.68
CA PRO A 139 -5.32 4.07 0.58
C PRO A 139 -6.11 3.85 -0.72
N LYS A 140 -6.57 4.94 -1.36
CA LYS A 140 -7.17 4.85 -2.71
C LYS A 140 -6.15 4.22 -3.68
N PRO A 141 -6.45 3.07 -4.32
CA PRO A 141 -5.53 2.48 -5.28
C PRO A 141 -5.59 3.26 -6.60
N TYR A 142 -4.43 3.49 -7.22
CA TYR A 142 -4.32 4.23 -8.48
C TYR A 142 -3.97 3.32 -9.66
N PHE A 143 -2.92 2.51 -9.51
CA PHE A 143 -2.48 1.60 -10.57
C PHE A 143 -1.73 0.40 -9.98
N VAL A 144 -1.63 -0.65 -10.79
CA VAL A 144 -0.69 -1.75 -10.58
C VAL A 144 -0.08 -2.11 -11.93
N GLU A 145 1.24 -2.13 -12.00
CA GLU A 145 2.00 -2.54 -13.19
C GLU A 145 3.14 -3.45 -12.74
N ASN A 146 3.23 -4.66 -13.28
CA ASN A 146 4.18 -5.68 -12.84
C ASN A 146 4.18 -5.85 -11.30
N ASN A 147 5.29 -5.54 -10.63
CA ASN A 147 5.49 -5.57 -9.17
C ASN A 147 5.39 -4.19 -8.50
N VAL A 148 4.84 -3.19 -9.19
CA VAL A 148 4.74 -1.80 -8.72
C VAL A 148 3.26 -1.46 -8.51
N LEU A 149 2.90 -1.11 -7.28
CA LEU A 149 1.56 -0.70 -6.87
C LEU A 149 1.58 0.78 -6.45
N GLY A 150 0.85 1.62 -7.17
CA GLY A 150 0.64 3.03 -6.81
C GLY A 150 -0.69 3.24 -6.09
N MET A 151 -0.65 3.94 -4.96
CA MET A 151 -1.84 4.22 -4.13
C MET A 151 -1.72 5.58 -3.43
N GLN A 152 -2.81 6.04 -2.83
CA GLN A 152 -2.86 7.28 -2.06
C GLN A 152 -1.76 7.30 -0.99
N PHE A 153 -1.03 8.41 -0.94
CA PHE A 153 -0.16 8.67 0.19
C PHE A 153 -1.00 9.10 1.39
N LEU A 154 -0.90 8.36 2.48
CA LEU A 154 -1.57 8.67 3.74
C LEU A 154 -0.57 9.41 4.64
N GLY A 155 -0.57 10.73 4.54
CA GLY A 155 0.34 11.58 5.29
C GLY A 155 0.18 13.06 4.96
N LYS A 156 1.01 13.88 5.57
CA LYS A 156 1.02 15.34 5.40
C LYS A 156 2.46 15.81 5.19
N ASP A 157 2.65 16.76 4.28
CA ASP A 157 3.95 17.38 3.99
C ASP A 157 5.07 16.37 3.69
N GLY A 158 4.73 15.28 3.00
CA GLY A 158 5.66 14.19 2.65
C GLY A 158 5.97 13.22 3.78
N VAL A 159 5.40 13.41 4.97
CA VAL A 159 5.56 12.52 6.13
C VAL A 159 4.31 11.66 6.29
N ARG A 160 4.47 10.34 6.36
CA ARG A 160 3.34 9.41 6.53
C ARG A 160 2.69 9.59 7.90
N TYR A 161 1.42 9.26 8.02
CA TYR A 161 0.79 9.10 9.33
C TYR A 161 1.49 7.97 10.12
N PRO A 162 1.57 8.11 11.45
CA PRO A 162 2.10 7.05 12.30
C PRO A 162 1.10 5.90 12.40
N THR A 163 1.62 4.70 12.64
CA THR A 163 0.81 3.54 13.01
C THR A 163 0.30 3.69 14.45
N LEU A 164 -0.73 2.92 14.81
CA LEU A 164 -1.27 2.87 16.16
C LEU A 164 -0.23 2.36 17.18
N GLU A 165 0.77 1.60 16.77
CA GLU A 165 1.92 1.25 17.63
C GLU A 165 2.85 2.45 17.90
N GLU A 166 3.07 3.29 16.88
CA GLU A 166 4.08 4.36 16.92
C GLU A 166 3.62 5.60 17.70
N VAL A 167 2.35 5.66 18.07
CA VAL A 167 1.77 6.75 18.85
C VAL A 167 1.48 6.32 20.28
N GLU A 168 1.65 7.27 21.20
CA GLU A 168 1.04 7.16 22.53
C GLU A 168 -0.09 8.18 22.60
N LEU A 169 -1.29 7.69 22.86
CA LEU A 169 -2.51 8.49 22.92
C LEU A 169 -3.05 8.50 24.35
N GLU A 170 -3.92 9.46 24.64
CA GLU A 170 -4.67 9.45 25.88
C GLU A 170 -5.64 8.26 25.90
N PRO A 171 -5.93 7.66 27.08
CA PRO A 171 -6.90 6.57 27.18
C PRO A 171 -8.24 6.87 26.50
N SER A 172 -8.73 8.10 26.64
CA SER A 172 -9.99 8.54 26.03
C SER A 172 -9.98 8.56 24.49
N ASP A 173 -8.80 8.63 23.85
CA ASP A 173 -8.68 8.56 22.41
C ASP A 173 -8.62 7.11 21.91
N TYR A 174 -7.96 6.22 22.65
CA TYR A 174 -8.05 4.79 22.38
C TYR A 174 -9.49 4.27 22.54
N GLU A 175 -10.26 4.78 23.52
CA GLU A 175 -11.71 4.47 23.67
C GLU A 175 -12.53 4.86 22.43
N LYS A 176 -12.15 5.93 21.74
CA LYS A 176 -12.80 6.36 20.48
C LYS A 176 -12.35 5.53 19.29
N ILE A 177 -11.07 5.18 19.21
CA ILE A 177 -10.48 4.47 18.07
C ILE A 177 -10.91 2.99 18.03
N TYR A 178 -10.97 2.32 19.19
CA TYR A 178 -11.34 0.90 19.26
C TYR A 178 -12.64 0.55 18.51
N PRO A 179 -13.79 1.20 18.79
CA PRO A 179 -15.03 0.91 18.08
C PRO A 179 -14.94 1.27 16.58
N LEU A 180 -14.18 2.31 16.20
CA LEU A 180 -13.96 2.65 14.80
C LEU A 180 -13.23 1.54 14.04
N ILE A 181 -12.24 0.90 14.66
CA ILE A 181 -11.55 -0.25 14.06
C ILE A 181 -12.52 -1.40 13.88
N LEU A 182 -13.30 -1.76 14.92
CA LEU A 182 -14.25 -2.86 14.83
C LEU A 182 -15.32 -2.64 13.75
N GLU A 183 -15.86 -1.42 13.65
CA GLU A 183 -16.82 -1.04 12.61
C GLU A 183 -16.23 -1.18 11.20
N ASN A 184 -14.98 -0.77 11.00
CA ASN A 184 -14.33 -0.90 9.71
C ASN A 184 -13.93 -2.34 9.38
N ILE A 185 -13.62 -3.18 10.38
CA ILE A 185 -13.47 -4.63 10.18
C ILE A 185 -14.81 -5.25 9.76
N LYS A 186 -15.91 -4.87 10.41
CA LYS A 186 -17.27 -5.29 10.03
C LYS A 186 -17.59 -4.89 8.59
N ARG A 187 -17.31 -3.64 8.21
CA ARG A 187 -17.49 -3.15 6.84
C ARG A 187 -16.64 -3.91 5.82
N LEU A 188 -15.37 -4.17 6.13
CA LEU A 188 -14.48 -4.98 5.29
C LEU A 188 -15.04 -6.40 5.08
N TYR A 189 -15.55 -7.02 6.15
CA TYR A 189 -16.16 -8.35 6.10
C TYR A 189 -17.45 -8.36 5.26
N GLN A 190 -18.40 -7.50 5.60
CA GLN A 190 -19.77 -7.56 5.07
C GLN A 190 -19.93 -6.91 3.70
N LYS A 191 -19.24 -5.79 3.46
CA LYS A 191 -19.41 -4.98 2.25
C LYS A 191 -18.35 -5.29 1.20
N ALA A 192 -17.08 -5.46 1.61
CA ALA A 192 -16.01 -5.82 0.68
C ALA A 192 -15.89 -7.34 0.44
N GLY A 193 -16.47 -8.16 1.33
CA GLY A 193 -16.30 -9.62 1.29
C GLY A 193 -14.87 -10.05 1.58
N LEU A 194 -14.16 -9.29 2.41
CA LEU A 194 -12.73 -9.49 2.71
C LEU A 194 -12.48 -9.63 4.21
N ILE A 195 -11.44 -10.39 4.56
CA ILE A 195 -10.84 -10.46 5.89
C ILE A 195 -9.40 -10.01 5.72
N HIS A 196 -8.93 -9.09 6.57
CA HIS A 196 -7.59 -8.53 6.44
C HIS A 196 -6.50 -9.62 6.58
N ALA A 197 -6.74 -10.59 7.47
CA ALA A 197 -5.87 -11.72 7.73
C ALA A 197 -4.46 -11.31 8.15
N ASP A 198 -4.26 -10.11 8.67
CA ASP A 198 -3.01 -9.65 9.31
C ASP A 198 -3.27 -8.38 10.14
N MET A 199 -4.50 -8.23 10.65
CA MET A 199 -4.89 -7.01 11.35
C MET A 199 -4.17 -6.93 12.70
N SER A 200 -3.53 -5.80 12.95
CA SER A 200 -2.80 -5.48 14.17
C SER A 200 -2.59 -3.96 14.25
N GLN A 201 -2.08 -3.47 15.37
CA GLN A 201 -1.78 -2.05 15.56
C GLN A 201 -0.71 -1.51 14.59
N TYR A 202 0.11 -2.37 13.99
CA TYR A 202 1.08 -2.00 12.97
C TYR A 202 0.44 -1.68 11.60
N ASN A 203 -0.79 -2.18 11.36
CA ASN A 203 -1.50 -2.04 10.09
C ASN A 203 -2.67 -1.04 10.15
N VAL A 204 -2.68 -0.18 11.19
CA VAL A 204 -3.64 0.90 11.35
C VAL A 204 -2.88 2.21 11.47
N PHE A 205 -3.02 3.10 10.49
CA PHE A 205 -2.59 4.49 10.63
C PHE A 205 -3.62 5.31 11.39
N VAL A 206 -3.14 6.29 12.16
CA VAL A 206 -3.97 7.22 12.92
C VAL A 206 -3.58 8.65 12.57
N THR A 207 -4.57 9.50 12.27
CA THR A 207 -4.36 10.92 11.99
C THR A 207 -4.37 11.74 13.29
N ASP A 208 -3.93 13.00 13.18
CA ASP A 208 -4.06 14.03 14.22
C ASP A 208 -5.52 14.27 14.65
N THR A 209 -6.47 14.02 13.75
CA THR A 209 -7.91 14.10 14.01
C THR A 209 -8.54 12.80 14.50
N LEU A 210 -7.74 11.80 14.90
CA LEU A 210 -8.17 10.47 15.35
C LEU A 210 -8.94 9.66 14.31
N SER A 211 -8.82 10.03 13.03
CA SER A 211 -9.29 9.17 11.93
C SER A 211 -8.30 8.03 11.73
N ILE A 212 -8.81 6.90 11.24
CA ILE A 212 -7.98 5.70 11.01
C ILE A 212 -7.95 5.32 9.55
N TYR A 213 -6.87 4.62 9.15
CA TYR A 213 -6.78 3.95 7.87
C TYR A 213 -6.18 2.56 8.04
N PHE A 214 -6.78 1.56 7.41
CA PHE A 214 -6.18 0.23 7.28
C PHE A 214 -5.18 0.23 6.12
N ILE A 215 -4.02 -0.38 6.34
CA ILE A 215 -2.95 -0.50 5.37
C ILE A 215 -2.53 -1.97 5.21
N ASP A 216 -1.85 -2.29 4.11
CA ASP A 216 -1.36 -3.63 3.78
C ASP A 216 -2.44 -4.72 3.70
N LEU A 217 -3.27 -4.66 2.63
CA LEU A 217 -4.21 -5.73 2.31
C LEU A 217 -3.57 -6.85 1.46
N SER A 218 -2.25 -7.04 1.54
CA SER A 218 -1.54 -8.06 0.75
C SER A 218 -1.95 -9.49 1.12
N GLN A 219 -2.25 -9.73 2.40
CA GLN A 219 -2.66 -11.02 2.94
C GLN A 219 -4.17 -11.21 2.94
N ALA A 220 -4.95 -10.14 2.67
CA ALA A 220 -6.39 -10.19 2.80
C ALA A 220 -7.03 -11.26 1.91
N VAL A 221 -7.89 -12.07 2.51
CA VAL A 221 -8.57 -13.22 1.91
C VAL A 221 -10.05 -12.93 1.72
N HIS A 222 -10.69 -13.66 0.81
CA HIS A 222 -12.14 -13.63 0.68
C HIS A 222 -12.83 -14.30 1.88
N THR A 223 -14.02 -13.86 2.25
CA THR A 223 -14.81 -14.46 3.35
C THR A 223 -15.19 -15.92 3.13
N SER A 224 -15.15 -16.39 1.88
CA SER A 224 -15.35 -17.81 1.53
C SER A 224 -14.08 -18.68 1.62
N HIS A 225 -12.95 -18.12 2.07
CA HIS A 225 -11.71 -18.88 2.21
C HIS A 225 -11.89 -20.00 3.27
N PRO A 226 -11.35 -21.21 3.09
CA PRO A 226 -11.52 -22.31 4.06
C PRO A 226 -11.06 -21.97 5.49
N LEU A 227 -10.08 -21.08 5.60
CA LEU A 227 -9.53 -20.58 6.88
C LEU A 227 -10.06 -19.18 7.24
N ALA A 228 -11.12 -18.69 6.61
CA ALA A 228 -11.66 -17.35 6.84
C ALA A 228 -11.93 -17.08 8.33
N GLU A 229 -12.59 -18.01 9.02
CA GLU A 229 -12.92 -17.88 10.43
C GLU A 229 -11.68 -17.75 11.32
N VAL A 230 -10.66 -18.57 11.07
CA VAL A 230 -9.39 -18.53 11.80
C VAL A 230 -8.68 -17.18 11.62
N PHE A 231 -8.70 -16.64 10.39
CA PHE A 231 -8.09 -15.34 10.12
C PHE A 231 -8.85 -14.19 10.80
N LEU A 232 -10.18 -14.20 10.75
CA LEU A 232 -10.99 -13.20 11.42
C LEU A 232 -10.78 -13.24 12.92
N GLU A 233 -10.79 -14.44 13.52
CA GLU A 233 -10.57 -14.60 14.95
C GLU A 233 -9.19 -14.08 15.38
N ARG A 234 -8.15 -14.37 14.59
CA ARG A 234 -6.80 -13.83 14.83
C ARG A 234 -6.78 -12.30 14.78
N ASP A 235 -7.38 -11.72 13.74
CA ASP A 235 -7.44 -10.27 13.55
C ASP A 235 -8.12 -9.58 14.76
N ILE A 236 -9.26 -10.12 15.21
CA ILE A 236 -9.99 -9.59 16.38
C ILE A 236 -9.19 -9.77 17.66
N ARG A 237 -8.61 -10.95 17.91
CA ARG A 237 -7.79 -11.19 19.11
C ARG A 237 -6.58 -10.26 19.17
N ASN A 238 -5.92 -10.00 18.04
CA ASN A 238 -4.77 -9.09 17.98
C ASN A 238 -5.17 -7.65 18.37
N ILE A 239 -6.25 -7.14 17.78
CA ILE A 239 -6.76 -5.79 18.08
C ILE A 239 -7.21 -5.71 19.54
N THR A 240 -8.06 -6.62 19.99
CA THR A 240 -8.55 -6.66 21.38
C THR A 240 -7.40 -6.68 22.38
N LYS A 241 -6.39 -7.54 22.17
CA LYS A 241 -5.21 -7.62 23.04
C LYS A 241 -4.39 -6.33 23.07
N PHE A 242 -4.30 -5.60 21.96
CA PHE A 242 -3.63 -4.31 21.93
C PHE A 242 -4.37 -3.28 22.81
N PHE A 243 -5.69 -3.17 22.65
CA PHE A 243 -6.50 -2.22 23.42
C PHE A 243 -6.59 -2.57 24.92
N GLU A 244 -6.63 -3.86 25.27
CA GLU A 244 -6.52 -4.30 26.67
C GLU A 244 -5.22 -3.82 27.32
N LYS A 245 -4.08 -3.94 26.61
CA LYS A 245 -2.79 -3.46 27.10
C LYS A 245 -2.75 -1.94 27.30
N LYS A 246 -3.56 -1.20 26.54
CA LYS A 246 -3.73 0.25 26.68
C LYS A 246 -4.78 0.62 27.75
N GLY A 247 -5.30 -0.34 28.50
CA GLY A 247 -6.21 -0.13 29.62
C GLY A 247 -7.67 0.07 29.22
N ILE A 248 -8.02 -0.28 27.98
CA ILE A 248 -9.37 -0.08 27.44
C ILE A 248 -10.25 -1.27 27.76
N SER A 249 -11.49 -1.01 28.15
CA SER A 249 -12.50 -2.07 28.28
C SER A 249 -12.90 -2.56 26.90
N VAL A 250 -12.54 -3.79 26.60
CA VAL A 250 -12.80 -4.44 25.31
C VAL A 250 -13.99 -5.39 25.39
N ARG A 251 -14.62 -5.63 24.25
CA ARG A 251 -15.64 -6.68 24.13
C ARG A 251 -14.97 -8.05 23.99
N PRO A 252 -15.57 -9.13 24.52
CA PRO A 252 -15.09 -10.48 24.28
C PRO A 252 -14.94 -10.75 22.77
N PRO A 253 -13.81 -11.31 22.30
CA PRO A 253 -13.58 -11.57 20.88
C PRO A 253 -14.72 -12.35 20.21
N GLU A 254 -15.32 -13.29 20.93
CA GLU A 254 -16.43 -14.13 20.45
C GLU A 254 -17.67 -13.29 20.11
N GLU A 255 -18.05 -12.37 21.00
CA GLU A 255 -19.17 -11.43 20.77
C GLU A 255 -18.90 -10.48 19.60
N VAL A 256 -17.65 -10.01 19.47
CA VAL A 256 -17.25 -9.15 18.35
C VAL A 256 -17.36 -9.89 17.02
N ILE A 257 -16.93 -11.15 16.98
CA ILE A 257 -17.01 -11.99 15.77
C ILE A 257 -18.46 -12.25 15.38
N GLU A 258 -19.33 -12.60 16.34
CA GLU A 258 -20.77 -12.77 16.08
C GLU A 258 -21.39 -11.49 15.53
N TRP A 259 -21.08 -10.34 16.13
CA TRP A 259 -21.55 -9.04 15.66
C TRP A 259 -21.04 -8.66 14.27
N ILE A 260 -19.80 -9.01 13.92
CA ILE A 260 -19.26 -8.78 12.57
C ILE A 260 -19.99 -9.64 11.53
N LYS A 261 -20.37 -10.87 11.90
CA LYS A 261 -21.05 -11.81 11.00
C LYS A 261 -22.56 -11.54 10.87
N SER A 262 -23.19 -10.90 11.86
CA SER A 262 -24.60 -10.49 11.84
C SER A 262 -24.86 -9.31 10.91
#